data_AF-A0A7V4SPF1-F1
#
_entry.id   AF-A0A7V4SPF1-F1
#
_cell.length_a   1.000
_cell.length_b   1.000
_cell.length_c   1.000
_cell.angle_alpha   90.00
_cell.angle_beta   90.00
_cell.angle_gamma   90.00
#
_symmetry.space_group_name_H-M   'P 1'
#
loop_
_entity.id
_entity.type
_entity.pdbx_description
1 polymer ?
#
loop_
_entity_poly.entity_id
_entity_poly.type
_entity_poly.pdbx_seq_one_letter_code
_entity_poly.pdbx_strand_id
1 'polypeptide(L)'
;MANATLARKRGIRGRWLGAGIVLVIVAIIVALLINGAGRAATQAGAASLGNTVAVTRGDLVSTIAGSGTIDAEQSLSLSFQVGGTVTEVLVKSGDSVQAGQALAKLDDRALQLALTSAQASLASAQARLQQAKQGNARPEDIAAAQAAVASAQANYDKLVAGATSTDLASAQAAVASAQAAYDAAVVAAGTTGSQLEAARASLQKAQVALEKAQLDYTDAIQKNANDRAALAAYQQAQIDYQQAKANYDSLADTAGSDANSKIQAAAAQLEQAKANLAKLTNPATAADLAAAQASIDQAKANLAKLTAPATETDIAIQEAAVTQAEAAVKQAELNLEQATLRAPFAGLVTDVSIVPGSQVNAATPAISLMDVSTMHVKMLLNENDVVRAKLGQPVQLSIDSLPDWQATGAVDYIAP
;
A
#
# COMPACT_ATOMS: atom_id res chain seq x y z
N MET A 1 99.66 -58.38 83.55
CA MET A 1 100.26 -59.26 84.59
C MET A 1 99.94 -58.62 85.93
N ALA A 2 98.95 -59.19 86.65
CA ALA A 2 99.15 -59.89 87.92
C ALA A 2 99.71 -58.96 89.01
N ASN A 3 98.85 -58.46 89.91
CA ASN A 3 98.59 -59.05 91.23
C ASN A 3 99.86 -59.35 92.03
N ALA A 4 100.00 -58.69 93.19
CA ALA A 4 100.12 -59.36 94.50
C ALA A 4 100.58 -58.35 95.57
N THR A 5 99.73 -57.95 96.52
CA THR A 5 99.53 -58.53 97.87
C THR A 5 100.67 -58.36 98.89
N LEU A 6 100.23 -57.87 100.07
CA LEU A 6 100.68 -58.19 101.44
C LEU A 6 101.91 -57.45 101.99
N ALA A 7 101.75 -56.74 103.13
CA ALA A 7 101.81 -57.33 104.48
C ALA A 7 102.13 -56.28 105.58
N ARG A 8 101.33 -56.28 106.67
CA ARG A 8 101.73 -56.34 108.11
C ARG A 8 102.64 -55.22 108.73
N LYS A 9 102.54 -54.80 110.00
CA LYS A 9 101.80 -55.20 111.22
C LYS A 9 102.21 -54.26 112.40
N ARG A 10 101.37 -54.23 113.46
CA ARG A 10 101.62 -53.88 114.90
C ARG A 10 101.65 -52.38 115.21
N GLY A 11 100.79 -51.82 116.08
CA GLY A 11 100.28 -52.26 117.39
C GLY A 11 101.06 -51.48 118.47
N ILE A 12 100.51 -50.82 119.51
CA ILE A 12 99.44 -51.20 120.46
C ILE A 12 99.23 -50.02 121.46
N ARG A 13 97.95 -49.77 121.84
CA ARG A 13 97.35 -49.32 123.13
C ARG A 13 98.04 -48.22 123.98
N GLY A 14 97.36 -47.25 124.62
CA GLY A 14 95.93 -46.98 124.83
C GLY A 14 95.68 -46.21 126.14
N ARG A 15 94.57 -45.44 126.17
CA ARG A 15 93.81 -44.86 127.32
C ARG A 15 94.47 -43.62 127.95
N TRP A 16 93.78 -42.52 128.22
CA TRP A 16 92.47 -42.31 128.88
C TRP A 16 91.69 -41.16 128.19
N LEU A 17 90.44 -41.28 127.68
CA LEU A 17 89.12 -41.52 128.28
C LEU A 17 88.75 -40.54 129.42
N GLY A 18 88.06 -39.45 129.10
CA GLY A 18 87.43 -38.57 130.09
C GLY A 18 86.73 -37.30 129.57
N ALA A 19 87.24 -36.66 128.50
CA ALA A 19 86.77 -35.30 128.10
C ALA A 19 85.86 -35.23 126.86
N GLY A 20 85.64 -36.33 126.13
CA GLY A 20 84.90 -36.34 124.85
C GLY A 20 83.38 -36.45 124.95
N ILE A 21 82.83 -36.83 126.10
CA ILE A 21 81.38 -37.11 126.26
C ILE A 21 80.58 -35.83 126.55
N VAL A 22 81.19 -34.79 127.15
CA VAL A 22 80.51 -33.53 127.46
C VAL A 22 80.31 -32.66 126.21
N LEU A 23 81.23 -32.72 125.23
CA LEU A 23 81.10 -31.99 123.96
C LEU A 23 80.01 -32.58 123.03
N VAL A 24 79.71 -33.87 123.15
CA VAL A 24 78.65 -34.53 122.37
C VAL A 24 77.26 -34.20 122.93
N ILE A 25 77.13 -34.03 124.25
CA ILE A 25 75.85 -33.67 124.89
C ILE A 25 75.45 -32.21 124.58
N VAL A 26 76.41 -31.28 124.51
CA VAL A 26 76.13 -29.88 124.11
C VAL A 26 75.75 -29.78 122.62
N ALA A 27 76.35 -30.59 121.75
CA ALA A 27 75.99 -30.65 120.33
C ALA A 27 74.58 -31.22 120.09
N ILE A 28 74.12 -32.16 120.92
CA ILE A 28 72.77 -32.74 120.84
C ILE A 28 71.70 -31.76 121.36
N ILE A 29 72.00 -30.92 122.36
CA ILE A 29 71.06 -29.90 122.87
C ILE A 29 70.88 -28.74 121.87
N VAL A 30 71.93 -28.36 121.13
CA VAL A 30 71.82 -27.35 120.06
C VAL A 30 71.08 -27.89 118.82
N ALA A 31 71.23 -29.17 118.50
CA ALA A 31 70.49 -29.82 117.41
C ALA A 31 68.98 -29.99 117.72
N LEU A 32 68.59 -30.09 119.00
CA LEU A 32 67.20 -30.20 119.44
C LEU A 32 66.47 -28.84 119.55
N LEU A 33 67.18 -27.71 119.62
CA LEU A 33 66.55 -26.38 119.66
C LEU A 33 66.32 -25.73 118.29
N ILE A 34 66.94 -26.24 117.21
CA ILE A 34 66.73 -25.75 115.84
C ILE A 34 65.64 -26.55 115.10
N ASN A 35 65.23 -27.71 115.64
CA ASN A 35 64.32 -28.66 114.98
C ASN A 35 63.06 -28.95 115.82
N GLY A 36 62.42 -27.88 116.34
CA GLY A 36 61.31 -27.98 117.30
C GLY A 36 60.20 -26.92 117.14
N ALA A 37 60.08 -26.28 115.97
CA ALA A 37 58.95 -25.38 115.66
C ALA A 37 58.37 -25.70 114.28
N GLY A 38 57.85 -26.93 114.16
CA GLY A 38 57.08 -27.39 113.02
C GLY A 38 55.83 -28.14 113.48
N ARG A 39 54.68 -27.43 113.44
CA ARG A 39 53.34 -27.85 112.96
C ARG A 39 52.14 -27.54 113.87
N ALA A 40 51.12 -26.98 113.21
CA ALA A 40 49.71 -26.72 113.57
C ALA A 40 49.46 -25.46 114.43
N ALA A 41 48.57 -24.50 114.11
CA ALA A 41 47.62 -24.26 113.02
C ALA A 41 47.35 -22.74 113.02
N THR A 42 47.19 -22.04 111.90
CA THR A 42 45.90 -21.91 111.21
C THR A 42 46.08 -21.54 109.73
N GLN A 43 45.24 -22.15 108.91
CA GLN A 43 45.06 -21.92 107.47
C GLN A 43 44.70 -20.45 107.18
N ALA A 44 45.49 -19.79 106.35
CA ALA A 44 45.02 -18.73 105.47
C ALA A 44 45.16 -19.29 104.04
N GLY A 45 44.02 -19.57 103.41
CA GLY A 45 43.96 -20.12 102.06
C GLY A 45 44.63 -19.18 101.08
N ALA A 46 45.74 -19.64 100.49
CA ALA A 46 46.15 -19.21 99.17
C ALA A 46 45.08 -19.71 98.20
N ALA A 47 44.11 -18.85 97.88
CA ALA A 47 43.25 -19.07 96.73
C ALA A 47 44.17 -19.07 95.51
N SER A 48 44.26 -20.24 94.87
CA SER A 48 44.94 -20.42 93.60
C SER A 48 44.49 -19.34 92.64
N LEU A 49 45.43 -18.52 92.16
CA LEU A 49 45.26 -17.84 90.89
C LEU A 49 45.15 -18.97 89.84
N GLY A 50 43.93 -19.44 89.59
CA GLY A 50 43.65 -20.31 88.45
C GLY A 50 44.22 -19.65 87.20
N ASN A 51 44.74 -20.44 86.26
CA ASN A 51 45.46 -19.98 85.06
C ASN A 51 44.93 -18.62 84.56
N THR A 52 45.65 -17.54 84.86
CA THR A 52 45.26 -16.20 84.44
C THR A 52 45.92 -15.93 83.09
N VAL A 53 45.11 -15.57 82.09
CA VAL A 53 45.57 -15.12 80.78
C VAL A 53 45.43 -13.60 80.73
N ALA A 54 46.38 -12.91 80.10
CA ALA A 54 46.29 -11.47 79.92
C ALA A 54 45.04 -11.12 79.11
N VAL A 55 44.10 -10.39 79.72
CA VAL A 55 42.82 -10.04 79.09
C VAL A 55 43.05 -8.84 78.19
N THR A 56 43.08 -9.06 76.88
CA THR A 56 43.07 -7.98 75.89
C THR A 56 41.64 -7.59 75.57
N ARG A 57 41.32 -6.29 75.65
CA ARG A 57 40.08 -5.76 75.07
C ARG A 57 40.20 -5.85 73.56
N GLY A 58 39.29 -6.57 72.94
CA GLY A 58 39.12 -6.68 71.50
C GLY A 58 37.64 -6.83 71.18
N ASP A 59 37.28 -6.66 69.92
CA ASP A 59 35.89 -6.78 69.50
C ASP A 59 35.47 -8.25 69.46
N LEU A 60 34.36 -8.58 70.11
CA LEU A 60 33.80 -9.93 70.12
C LEU A 60 32.85 -10.07 68.92
N VAL A 61 33.30 -10.72 67.86
CA VAL A 61 32.49 -10.94 66.65
C VAL A 61 31.73 -12.26 66.78
N SER A 62 30.39 -12.21 66.79
CA SER A 62 29.53 -13.38 66.81
C SER A 62 29.18 -13.77 65.38
N THR A 63 29.85 -14.80 64.86
CA THR A 63 29.58 -15.31 63.50
C THR A 63 28.39 -16.26 63.52
N ILE A 64 27.42 -16.00 62.65
CA ILE A 64 26.36 -16.96 62.33
C ILE A 64 26.83 -17.73 61.10
N ALA A 65 26.94 -19.04 61.22
CA ALA A 65 27.26 -19.91 60.08
C ALA A 65 25.96 -20.43 59.46
N GLY A 66 25.84 -20.32 58.14
CA GLY A 66 24.73 -20.88 57.38
C GLY A 66 25.21 -21.41 56.04
N SER A 67 24.59 -22.47 55.57
CA SER A 67 24.78 -22.97 54.22
C SER A 67 23.76 -22.33 53.28
N GLY A 68 24.21 -21.92 52.10
CA GLY A 68 23.35 -21.32 51.08
C GLY A 68 23.69 -21.80 49.68
N THR A 69 22.80 -21.54 48.74
CA THR A 69 23.02 -21.78 47.31
C THR A 69 23.29 -20.45 46.62
N ILE A 70 24.22 -20.46 45.66
CA ILE A 70 24.40 -19.32 44.75
C ILE A 70 23.28 -19.39 43.73
N ASP A 71 22.56 -18.29 43.57
CA ASP A 71 21.52 -18.15 42.55
C ASP A 71 21.80 -16.88 41.73
N ALA A 72 21.34 -16.88 40.49
CA ALA A 72 21.50 -15.75 39.60
C ALA A 72 20.38 -14.75 39.80
N GLU A 73 20.68 -13.47 39.58
CA GLU A 73 19.68 -12.42 39.71
C GLU A 73 18.52 -12.59 38.71
N GLN A 74 18.85 -13.01 37.48
CA GLN A 74 17.87 -13.25 36.43
C GLN A 74 18.20 -14.53 35.67
N SER A 75 17.22 -15.41 35.54
CA SER A 75 17.27 -16.57 34.67
C SER A 75 16.02 -16.56 33.79
N LEU A 76 16.22 -16.60 32.47
CA LEU A 76 15.14 -16.53 31.48
C LEU A 76 15.24 -17.68 30.49
N SER A 77 14.16 -18.45 30.38
CA SER A 77 13.99 -19.44 29.34
C SER A 77 13.41 -18.79 28.09
N LEU A 78 14.23 -18.70 27.04
CA LEU A 78 13.89 -18.11 25.75
C LEU A 78 13.22 -19.18 24.88
N SER A 79 12.06 -18.85 24.30
CA SER A 79 11.36 -19.65 23.30
C SER A 79 11.20 -18.86 21.99
N PHE A 80 11.00 -19.56 20.87
CA PHE A 80 10.70 -18.91 19.60
C PHE A 80 9.25 -18.43 19.58
N GLN A 81 9.01 -17.15 19.28
CA GLN A 81 7.65 -16.60 19.24
C GLN A 81 6.83 -17.15 18.06
N VAL A 82 7.49 -17.61 16.99
CA VAL A 82 6.87 -18.29 15.85
C VAL A 82 7.27 -19.76 15.82
N GLY A 83 6.35 -20.63 15.40
CA GLY A 83 6.63 -22.06 15.24
C GLY A 83 7.34 -22.37 13.93
N GLY A 84 8.27 -23.32 13.94
CA GLY A 84 9.03 -23.69 12.75
C GLY A 84 10.06 -24.79 13.01
N THR A 85 10.84 -25.11 11.98
CA THR A 85 11.95 -26.06 12.08
C THR A 85 13.25 -25.31 12.34
N VAL A 86 14.03 -25.74 13.33
CA VAL A 86 15.34 -25.15 13.62
C VAL A 86 16.33 -25.51 12.51
N THR A 87 16.91 -24.51 11.86
CA THR A 87 17.93 -24.71 10.82
C THR A 87 19.33 -24.75 11.43
N GLU A 88 19.59 -23.84 12.37
CA GLU A 88 20.93 -23.65 12.94
C GLU A 88 20.83 -23.25 14.42
N VAL A 89 21.74 -23.80 15.23
CA VAL A 89 21.96 -23.40 16.63
C VAL A 89 23.37 -22.85 16.72
N LEU A 90 23.51 -21.59 17.11
CA LEU A 90 24.75 -20.80 17.02
C LEU A 90 25.55 -20.78 18.33
N VAL A 91 24.98 -21.30 19.42
CA VAL A 91 25.54 -21.28 20.77
C VAL A 91 25.50 -22.65 21.42
N LYS A 92 26.38 -22.88 22.39
CA LYS A 92 26.45 -24.09 23.21
C LYS A 92 26.23 -23.76 24.68
N SER A 93 25.84 -24.75 25.47
CA SER A 93 25.81 -24.60 26.94
C SER A 93 27.21 -24.24 27.44
N GLY A 94 27.28 -23.21 28.28
CA GLY A 94 28.51 -22.62 28.79
C GLY A 94 29.05 -21.42 27.98
N ASP A 95 28.46 -21.09 26.83
CA ASP A 95 28.90 -19.92 26.06
C ASP A 95 28.40 -18.60 26.69
N SER A 96 29.26 -17.58 26.69
CA SER A 96 28.88 -16.21 27.05
C SER A 96 28.37 -15.48 25.82
N VAL A 97 27.21 -14.83 25.94
CA VAL A 97 26.53 -14.12 24.85
C VAL A 97 26.28 -12.66 25.21
N GLN A 98 26.23 -11.81 24.18
CA GLN A 98 25.90 -10.39 24.32
C GLN A 98 24.41 -10.13 24.04
N ALA A 99 23.89 -9.03 24.57
CA ALA A 99 22.53 -8.57 24.25
C ALA A 99 22.36 -8.39 22.73
N GLY A 100 21.28 -8.95 22.17
CA GLY A 100 20.96 -8.94 20.74
C GLY A 100 21.64 -10.03 19.90
N GLN A 101 22.57 -10.80 20.48
CA GLN A 101 23.27 -11.87 19.78
C GLN A 101 22.29 -12.97 19.33
N ALA A 102 22.41 -13.42 18.08
CA ALA A 102 21.61 -14.52 17.55
C ALA A 102 22.08 -15.84 18.16
N LEU A 103 21.13 -16.58 18.73
CA LEU A 103 21.36 -17.84 19.44
C LEU A 103 20.96 -19.04 18.60
N ALA A 104 19.83 -18.94 17.88
CA ALA A 104 19.34 -19.98 16.99
C ALA A 104 18.45 -19.39 15.90
N LYS A 105 18.30 -20.11 14.78
CA LYS A 105 17.54 -19.69 13.60
C LYS A 105 16.55 -20.78 13.17
N LEU A 106 15.35 -20.37 12.79
CA LEU A 106 14.36 -21.21 12.12
C LEU A 106 14.51 -21.17 10.60
N ASP A 107 13.90 -22.14 9.91
CA ASP A 107 13.66 -22.08 8.48
C ASP A 107 12.70 -20.92 8.16
N ASP A 108 13.23 -19.90 7.50
CA ASP A 108 12.53 -18.65 7.23
C ASP A 108 11.95 -18.57 5.81
N ARG A 109 12.12 -19.60 4.97
CA ARG A 109 11.70 -19.56 3.56
C ARG A 109 10.20 -19.27 3.39
N ALA A 110 9.37 -19.88 4.24
CA ALA A 110 7.92 -19.63 4.23
C ALA A 110 7.58 -18.21 4.70
N LEU A 111 8.34 -17.66 5.65
CA LEU A 111 8.17 -16.31 6.19
C LEU A 111 8.63 -15.24 5.19
N GLN A 112 9.74 -15.47 4.50
CA GLN A 112 10.22 -14.63 3.40
C GLN A 112 9.22 -14.61 2.23
N LEU A 113 8.62 -15.77 1.90
CA LEU A 113 7.56 -15.83 0.89
C LEU A 113 6.30 -15.07 1.34
N ALA A 114 5.91 -15.19 2.61
CA ALA A 114 4.80 -14.43 3.18
C ALA A 114 5.05 -12.92 3.13
N LEU A 115 6.27 -12.46 3.44
CA LEU A 115 6.67 -11.07 3.32
C LEU A 115 6.60 -10.59 1.87
N THR A 116 7.13 -11.36 0.93
CA THR A 116 7.08 -11.04 -0.50
C THR A 116 5.64 -10.91 -1.00
N SER A 117 4.76 -11.82 -0.58
CA SER A 117 3.32 -11.79 -0.90
C SER A 117 2.61 -10.57 -0.32
N ALA A 118 2.92 -10.21 0.93
CA ALA A 118 2.40 -9.01 1.57
C ALA A 118 2.86 -7.72 0.87
N GLN A 119 4.14 -7.66 0.48
CA GLN A 119 4.69 -6.52 -0.27
C GLN A 119 4.05 -6.39 -1.66
N ALA A 120 3.82 -7.49 -2.36
CA ALA A 120 3.10 -7.47 -3.63
C ALA A 120 1.64 -6.98 -3.47
N SER A 121 1.00 -7.38 -2.37
CA SER A 121 -0.35 -6.90 -2.02
C SER A 121 -0.37 -5.40 -1.72
N LEU A 122 0.63 -4.88 -1.01
CA LEU A 122 0.81 -3.45 -0.77
C LEU A 122 1.04 -2.68 -2.08
N ALA A 123 1.92 -3.16 -2.96
CA ALA A 123 2.17 -2.53 -4.25
C ALA A 123 0.88 -2.46 -5.10
N SER A 124 0.06 -3.52 -5.10
CA SER A 124 -1.24 -3.55 -5.76
C SER A 124 -2.23 -2.54 -5.16
N ALA A 125 -2.30 -2.45 -3.84
CA ALA A 125 -3.14 -1.47 -3.15
C ALA A 125 -2.71 -0.02 -3.45
N GLN A 126 -1.40 0.25 -3.46
CA GLN A 126 -0.84 1.56 -3.83
C GLN A 126 -1.15 1.93 -5.28
N ALA A 127 -1.04 0.97 -6.21
CA ALA A 127 -1.40 1.19 -7.61
C ALA A 127 -2.90 1.52 -7.77
N ARG A 128 -3.79 0.84 -7.03
CA ARG A 128 -5.23 1.15 -7.03
C ARG A 128 -5.53 2.53 -6.43
N LEU A 129 -4.83 2.92 -5.36
CA LEU A 129 -4.94 4.26 -4.79
C LEU A 129 -4.48 5.33 -5.78
N GLN A 130 -3.38 5.09 -6.49
CA GLN A 130 -2.88 6.00 -7.53
C GLN A 130 -3.88 6.12 -8.68
N GLN A 131 -4.45 5.00 -9.14
CA GLN A 131 -5.49 4.98 -10.16
C GLN A 131 -6.74 5.76 -9.71
N ALA A 132 -7.18 5.58 -8.45
CA ALA A 132 -8.29 6.35 -7.89
C ALA A 132 -7.97 7.85 -7.83
N LYS A 133 -6.74 8.24 -7.44
CA LYS A 133 -6.30 9.64 -7.40
C LYS A 133 -6.22 10.30 -8.79
N GLN A 134 -5.83 9.53 -9.81
CA GLN A 134 -5.73 10.02 -11.20
C GLN A 134 -7.08 10.06 -11.92
N GLY A 135 -8.12 9.45 -11.34
CA GLY A 135 -9.42 9.27 -11.98
C GLY A 135 -9.42 8.07 -12.92
N ASN A 136 -10.60 7.47 -13.12
CA ASN A 136 -10.76 6.26 -13.93
C ASN A 136 -10.80 6.53 -15.44
N ALA A 137 -10.75 7.79 -15.88
CA ALA A 137 -10.85 8.13 -17.28
C ALA A 137 -9.53 7.91 -18.01
N ARG A 138 -9.58 7.13 -19.09
CA ARG A 138 -8.43 6.93 -19.94
C ARG A 138 -8.16 8.21 -20.73
N PRO A 139 -6.91 8.52 -21.09
CA PRO A 139 -6.58 9.69 -21.91
C PRO A 139 -7.40 9.77 -23.20
N GLU A 140 -7.71 8.64 -23.81
CA GLU A 140 -8.53 8.54 -25.01
C GLU A 140 -9.99 8.99 -24.77
N ASP A 141 -10.55 8.64 -23.61
CA ASP A 141 -11.92 9.04 -23.25
C ASP A 141 -12.00 10.56 -22.99
N ILE A 142 -10.96 11.13 -22.36
CA ILE A 142 -10.83 12.58 -22.15
C ILE A 142 -10.72 13.31 -23.51
N ALA A 143 -9.87 12.81 -24.41
CA ALA A 143 -9.70 13.39 -25.74
C ALA A 143 -11.00 13.35 -26.56
N ALA A 144 -11.74 12.23 -26.51
CA ALA A 144 -13.05 12.10 -27.16
C ALA A 144 -14.07 13.09 -26.58
N ALA A 145 -14.10 13.26 -25.25
CA ALA A 145 -14.99 14.22 -24.60
C ALA A 145 -14.62 15.68 -24.92
N GLN A 146 -13.33 16.01 -25.01
CA GLN A 146 -12.86 17.33 -25.46
C GLN A 146 -13.26 17.60 -26.91
N ALA A 147 -13.12 16.61 -27.79
CA ALA A 147 -13.56 16.72 -29.18
C ALA A 147 -15.08 16.93 -29.28
N ALA A 148 -15.87 16.28 -28.41
CA ALA A 148 -17.31 16.50 -28.34
C ALA A 148 -17.66 17.94 -27.90
N VAL A 149 -16.97 18.50 -26.91
CA VAL A 149 -17.13 19.92 -26.50
C VAL A 149 -16.76 20.85 -27.66
N ALA A 150 -15.64 20.59 -28.33
CA ALA A 150 -15.19 21.40 -29.48
C ALA A 150 -16.20 21.34 -30.63
N SER A 151 -16.75 20.17 -30.94
CA SER A 151 -17.79 20.01 -31.96
C SER A 151 -19.09 20.74 -31.59
N ALA A 152 -19.50 20.67 -30.31
CA ALA A 152 -20.68 21.37 -29.83
C ALA A 152 -20.50 22.90 -29.89
N GLN A 153 -19.32 23.40 -29.52
CA GLN A 153 -18.96 24.80 -29.64
C GLN A 153 -18.95 25.25 -31.10
N ALA A 154 -18.33 24.49 -31.99
CA ALA A 154 -18.32 24.80 -33.41
C ALA A 154 -19.73 24.82 -34.02
N ASN A 155 -20.66 23.98 -33.53
CA ASN A 155 -22.06 24.03 -33.96
C ASN A 155 -22.78 25.29 -33.45
N TYR A 156 -22.55 25.67 -32.19
CA TYR A 156 -23.06 26.92 -31.64
C TYR A 156 -22.52 28.13 -32.41
N ASP A 157 -21.22 28.17 -32.67
CA ASP A 157 -20.57 29.26 -33.40
C ASP A 157 -21.10 29.36 -34.84
N LYS A 158 -21.38 28.23 -35.51
CA LYS A 158 -22.05 28.20 -36.83
C LYS A 158 -23.48 28.76 -36.77
N LEU A 159 -24.24 28.42 -35.72
CA LEU A 159 -25.60 28.94 -35.54
C LEU A 159 -25.61 30.45 -35.25
N VAL A 160 -24.63 30.95 -34.49
CA VAL A 160 -24.47 32.38 -34.19
C VAL A 160 -23.97 33.15 -35.40
N ALA A 161 -22.99 32.62 -36.14
CA ALA A 161 -22.47 33.25 -37.35
C ALA A 161 -23.53 33.30 -38.47
N GLY A 162 -24.48 32.36 -38.47
CA GLY A 162 -25.55 32.29 -39.47
C GLY A 162 -25.02 31.97 -40.87
N ALA A 163 -25.84 32.24 -41.88
CA ALA A 163 -25.43 32.09 -43.27
C ALA A 163 -24.30 33.08 -43.61
N THR A 164 -23.23 32.60 -44.23
CA THR A 164 -22.14 33.49 -44.62
C THR A 164 -22.57 34.43 -45.74
N SER A 165 -21.86 35.54 -45.92
CA SER A 165 -22.10 36.45 -47.07
C SER A 165 -22.02 35.72 -48.41
N THR A 166 -21.19 34.69 -48.51
CA THR A 166 -21.03 33.84 -49.70
C THR A 166 -22.25 32.95 -49.94
N ASP A 167 -22.82 32.38 -48.88
CA ASP A 167 -24.03 31.56 -48.96
C ASP A 167 -25.24 32.42 -49.39
N LEU A 168 -25.38 33.61 -48.80
CA LEU A 168 -26.41 34.56 -49.17
C LEU A 168 -26.27 35.03 -50.63
N ALA A 169 -25.06 35.35 -51.07
CA ALA A 169 -24.79 35.73 -52.46
C ALA A 169 -25.13 34.60 -53.44
N SER A 170 -24.79 33.36 -53.11
CA SER A 170 -25.10 32.18 -53.93
C SER A 170 -26.60 31.93 -54.01
N ALA A 171 -27.32 32.08 -52.89
CA ALA A 171 -28.77 31.94 -52.85
C ALA A 171 -29.48 33.07 -53.61
N GLN A 172 -28.99 34.31 -53.52
CA GLN A 172 -29.50 35.44 -54.30
C GLN A 172 -29.28 35.24 -55.80
N ALA A 173 -28.11 34.74 -56.21
CA ALA A 173 -27.83 34.39 -57.59
C ALA A 173 -28.74 33.27 -58.10
N ALA A 174 -29.05 32.28 -57.26
CA ALA A 174 -30.00 31.22 -57.59
C ALA A 174 -31.43 31.75 -57.80
N VAL A 175 -31.89 32.69 -56.97
CA VAL A 175 -33.19 33.37 -57.17
C VAL A 175 -33.19 34.18 -58.47
N ALA A 176 -32.13 34.92 -58.75
CA ALA A 176 -32.02 35.69 -59.99
C ALA A 176 -32.03 34.78 -61.23
N SER A 177 -31.32 33.66 -61.18
CA SER A 177 -31.33 32.65 -62.25
C SER A 177 -32.70 32.01 -62.44
N ALA A 178 -33.39 31.69 -61.34
CA ALA A 178 -34.73 31.09 -61.39
C ALA A 178 -35.78 32.09 -61.90
N GLN A 179 -35.64 33.38 -61.55
CA GLN A 179 -36.49 34.45 -62.07
C GLN A 179 -36.30 34.61 -63.58
N ALA A 180 -35.05 34.64 -64.06
CA ALA A 180 -34.76 34.70 -65.48
C ALA A 180 -35.34 33.49 -66.25
N ALA A 181 -35.31 32.29 -65.66
CA ALA A 181 -35.91 31.10 -66.26
C ALA A 181 -37.45 31.18 -66.31
N TYR A 182 -38.09 31.73 -65.27
CA TYR A 182 -39.53 32.00 -65.27
C TYR A 182 -39.92 33.01 -66.35
N ASP A 183 -39.21 34.13 -66.43
CA ASP A 183 -39.46 35.17 -67.42
C ASP A 183 -39.27 34.63 -68.85
N ALA A 184 -38.23 33.83 -69.09
CA ALA A 184 -38.02 33.14 -70.36
C ALA A 184 -39.16 32.15 -70.70
N ALA A 185 -39.69 31.42 -69.72
CA ALA A 185 -40.82 30.51 -69.91
C ALA A 185 -42.11 31.26 -70.27
N VAL A 186 -42.34 32.43 -69.65
CA VAL A 186 -43.49 33.31 -69.96
C VAL A 186 -43.37 33.90 -71.37
N VAL A 187 -42.18 34.38 -71.76
CA VAL A 187 -41.93 34.89 -73.12
C VAL A 187 -42.12 33.77 -74.15
N ALA A 188 -41.59 32.58 -73.90
CA ALA A 188 -41.77 31.43 -74.78
C ALA A 188 -43.26 31.08 -74.98
N ALA A 189 -44.05 31.10 -73.90
CA ALA A 189 -45.51 30.89 -73.99
C ALA A 189 -46.19 31.95 -74.87
N GLY A 190 -45.79 33.21 -74.78
CA GLY A 190 -46.28 34.29 -75.64
C GLY A 190 -45.95 34.07 -77.12
N THR A 191 -44.73 33.61 -77.43
CA THR A 191 -44.33 33.28 -78.82
C THR A 191 -45.11 32.11 -79.39
N THR A 192 -45.44 31.11 -78.57
CA THR A 192 -46.26 29.96 -78.98
C THR A 192 -47.70 30.38 -79.29
N GLY A 193 -48.26 31.34 -78.55
CA GLY A 193 -49.54 31.96 -78.88
C GLY A 193 -49.52 32.55 -80.30
N SER A 194 -48.54 33.41 -80.58
CA SER A 194 -48.38 34.04 -81.90
C SER A 194 -48.22 33.03 -83.05
N GLN A 195 -47.55 31.88 -82.81
CA GLN A 195 -47.43 30.81 -83.79
C GLN A 195 -48.76 30.08 -84.05
N LEU A 196 -49.58 29.89 -83.01
CA LEU A 196 -50.91 29.30 -83.13
C LEU A 196 -51.87 30.21 -83.91
N GLU A 197 -51.81 31.53 -83.70
CA GLU A 197 -52.57 32.49 -84.51
C GLU A 197 -52.18 32.43 -86.00
N ALA A 198 -50.88 32.37 -86.29
CA ALA A 198 -50.39 32.21 -87.66
C ALA A 198 -50.87 30.90 -88.30
N ALA A 199 -50.81 29.78 -87.57
CA ALA A 199 -51.31 28.48 -88.03
C ALA A 199 -52.84 28.49 -88.26
N ARG A 200 -53.60 29.17 -87.39
CA ARG A 200 -55.05 29.34 -87.55
C ARG A 200 -55.40 30.13 -88.80
N ALA A 201 -54.65 31.20 -89.08
CA ALA A 201 -54.80 31.97 -90.32
C ALA A 201 -54.48 31.12 -91.57
N SER A 202 -53.44 30.27 -91.51
CA SER A 202 -53.11 29.32 -92.58
C SER A 202 -54.21 28.29 -92.83
N LEU A 203 -54.84 27.76 -91.76
CA LEU A 203 -55.97 26.83 -91.87
C LEU A 203 -57.19 27.49 -92.53
N GLN A 204 -57.56 28.71 -92.12
CA GLN A 204 -58.65 29.45 -92.75
C GLN A 204 -58.40 29.68 -94.24
N LYS A 205 -57.17 30.06 -94.60
CA LYS A 205 -56.78 30.23 -96.01
C LYS A 205 -56.93 28.92 -96.81
N ALA A 206 -56.48 27.80 -96.25
CA ALA A 206 -56.60 26.48 -96.89
C ALA A 206 -58.06 26.01 -97.01
N GLN A 207 -58.90 26.31 -96.02
CA GLN A 207 -60.33 26.02 -96.04
C GLN A 207 -61.05 26.80 -97.15
N VAL A 208 -60.79 28.10 -97.25
CA VAL A 208 -61.34 28.94 -98.34
C VAL A 208 -60.86 28.46 -99.71
N ALA A 209 -59.60 28.03 -99.83
CA ALA A 209 -59.06 27.49 -101.08
C ALA A 209 -59.72 26.16 -101.48
N LEU A 210 -59.97 25.27 -100.52
CA LEU A 210 -60.69 24.01 -100.74
C LEU A 210 -62.13 24.26 -101.19
N GLU A 211 -62.85 25.17 -100.52
CA GLU A 211 -64.22 25.52 -100.87
C GLU A 211 -64.31 26.10 -102.28
N LYS A 212 -63.37 27.00 -102.63
CA LYS A 212 -63.26 27.51 -104.00
C LYS A 212 -62.95 26.41 -105.01
N ALA A 213 -62.00 25.52 -104.73
CA ALA A 213 -61.64 24.42 -105.63
C ALA A 213 -62.80 23.43 -105.81
N GLN A 214 -63.64 23.24 -104.79
CA GLN A 214 -64.85 22.43 -104.86
C GLN A 214 -65.87 23.09 -105.80
N LEU A 215 -66.13 24.39 -105.66
CA LEU A 215 -67.00 25.14 -106.56
C LEU A 215 -66.49 25.09 -108.01
N ASP A 216 -65.19 25.36 -108.23
CA ASP A 216 -64.56 25.31 -109.56
C ASP A 216 -64.68 23.90 -110.19
N TYR A 217 -64.49 22.83 -109.40
CA TYR A 217 -64.68 21.46 -109.85
C TYR A 217 -66.13 21.17 -110.26
N THR A 218 -67.10 21.64 -109.46
CA THR A 218 -68.53 21.45 -109.71
C THR A 218 -68.99 22.18 -110.97
N ASP A 219 -68.46 23.37 -111.22
CA ASP A 219 -68.67 24.12 -112.47
C ASP A 219 -67.99 23.46 -113.67
N ALA A 220 -66.80 22.90 -113.49
CA ALA A 220 -66.04 22.22 -114.55
C ALA A 220 -66.76 20.96 -115.06
N ILE A 221 -67.28 20.12 -114.16
CA ILE A 221 -68.01 18.90 -114.52
C ILE A 221 -69.35 19.18 -115.22
N GLN A 222 -69.99 20.36 -115.00
CA GLN A 222 -71.17 20.76 -115.76
C GLN A 222 -70.85 21.15 -117.22
N LYS A 223 -69.66 21.69 -117.47
CA LYS A 223 -69.22 22.13 -118.81
C LYS A 223 -68.52 21.00 -119.60
N ASN A 224 -67.76 20.13 -118.93
CA ASN A 224 -67.04 19.02 -119.53
C ASN A 224 -66.86 17.88 -118.51
N ALA A 225 -67.45 16.71 -118.77
CA ALA A 225 -67.50 15.59 -117.84
C ALA A 225 -66.13 14.96 -117.49
N ASN A 226 -65.06 15.27 -118.23
CA ASN A 226 -63.73 14.63 -118.09
C ASN A 226 -62.60 15.60 -117.70
N ASP A 227 -62.87 16.71 -117.02
CA ASP A 227 -61.84 17.69 -116.64
C ASP A 227 -60.92 17.18 -115.50
N ARG A 228 -59.79 16.58 -115.88
CA ARG A 228 -58.79 16.05 -114.94
C ARG A 228 -58.03 17.14 -114.20
N ALA A 229 -57.95 18.37 -114.73
CA ALA A 229 -57.21 19.46 -114.09
C ALA A 229 -57.98 20.00 -112.88
N ALA A 230 -59.30 20.16 -113.00
CA ALA A 230 -60.16 20.55 -111.89
C ALA A 230 -60.16 19.51 -110.76
N LEU A 231 -60.13 18.21 -111.10
CA LEU A 231 -60.01 17.12 -110.12
C LEU A 231 -58.67 17.16 -109.37
N ALA A 232 -57.55 17.37 -110.08
CA ALA A 232 -56.22 17.47 -109.47
C ALA A 232 -56.11 18.70 -108.56
N ALA A 233 -56.71 19.83 -108.95
CA ALA A 233 -56.75 21.04 -108.13
C ALA A 233 -57.56 20.85 -106.85
N TYR A 234 -58.71 20.16 -106.92
CA TYR A 234 -59.50 19.79 -105.75
C TYR A 234 -58.73 18.85 -104.82
N GLN A 235 -58.06 17.81 -105.37
CA GLN A 235 -57.23 16.90 -104.59
C GLN A 235 -56.06 17.63 -103.89
N GLN A 236 -55.41 18.56 -104.59
CA GLN A 236 -54.33 19.38 -104.00
C GLN A 236 -54.85 20.27 -102.87
N ALA A 237 -55.98 20.96 -103.07
CA ALA A 237 -56.58 21.78 -102.03
C ALA A 237 -57.01 20.94 -100.80
N GLN A 238 -57.40 19.68 -101.01
CA GLN A 238 -57.72 18.74 -99.94
C GLN A 238 -56.46 18.36 -99.13
N ILE A 239 -55.33 18.11 -99.80
CA ILE A 239 -54.03 17.85 -99.16
C ILE A 239 -53.59 19.08 -98.35
N ASP A 240 -53.67 20.27 -98.95
CA ASP A 240 -53.24 21.53 -98.31
C ASP A 240 -54.08 21.83 -97.06
N TYR A 241 -55.40 21.60 -97.12
CA TYR A 241 -56.27 21.71 -95.93
C TYR A 241 -55.90 20.70 -94.84
N GLN A 242 -55.67 19.42 -95.20
CA GLN A 242 -55.30 18.40 -94.22
C GLN A 242 -53.93 18.69 -93.58
N GLN A 243 -52.97 19.19 -94.35
CA GLN A 243 -51.66 19.61 -93.83
C GLN A 243 -51.79 20.82 -92.90
N ALA A 244 -52.57 21.84 -93.28
CA ALA A 244 -52.81 23.01 -92.44
C ALA A 244 -53.55 22.64 -91.14
N LYS A 245 -54.50 21.70 -91.22
CA LYS A 245 -55.23 21.17 -90.06
C LYS A 245 -54.31 20.39 -89.13
N ALA A 246 -53.50 19.48 -89.66
CA ALA A 246 -52.53 18.72 -88.86
C ALA A 246 -51.50 19.62 -88.17
N ASN A 247 -51.03 20.69 -88.85
CA ASN A 247 -50.13 21.68 -88.26
C ASN A 247 -50.80 22.47 -87.12
N TYR A 248 -52.05 22.92 -87.32
CA TYR A 248 -52.82 23.60 -86.27
C TYR A 248 -53.08 22.68 -85.08
N ASP A 249 -53.56 21.45 -85.30
CA ASP A 249 -53.87 20.50 -84.23
C ASP A 249 -52.61 20.14 -83.42
N SER A 250 -51.48 19.88 -84.11
CA SER A 250 -50.19 19.62 -83.44
C SER A 250 -49.73 20.81 -82.61
N LEU A 251 -49.86 22.04 -83.12
CA LEU A 251 -49.49 23.24 -82.37
C LEU A 251 -50.47 23.51 -81.22
N ALA A 252 -51.77 23.25 -81.39
CA ALA A 252 -52.78 23.46 -80.35
C ALA A 252 -52.58 22.52 -79.15
N ASP A 253 -52.30 21.24 -79.40
CA ASP A 253 -52.06 20.25 -78.35
C ASP A 253 -50.75 20.53 -77.59
N THR A 254 -49.70 20.89 -78.33
CA THR A 254 -48.37 21.15 -77.76
C THR A 254 -48.32 22.52 -77.06
N ALA A 255 -49.00 23.54 -77.60
CA ALA A 255 -48.94 24.91 -77.07
C ALA A 255 -49.55 25.06 -75.68
N GLY A 256 -50.72 24.47 -75.44
CA GLY A 256 -51.41 24.60 -74.16
C GLY A 256 -50.76 23.81 -73.03
N SER A 257 -50.24 22.62 -73.34
CA SER A 257 -49.68 21.69 -72.36
C SER A 257 -48.20 21.98 -72.04
N ASP A 258 -47.36 22.27 -73.04
CA ASP A 258 -45.93 22.56 -72.83
C ASP A 258 -45.69 23.94 -72.22
N ALA A 259 -46.44 24.96 -72.63
CA ALA A 259 -46.25 26.31 -72.09
C ALA A 259 -46.62 26.37 -70.61
N ASN A 260 -47.77 25.79 -70.24
CA ASN A 260 -48.25 25.77 -68.86
C ASN A 260 -47.35 24.89 -67.97
N SER A 261 -46.88 23.73 -68.45
CA SER A 261 -45.96 22.88 -67.69
C SER A 261 -44.59 23.51 -67.50
N LYS A 262 -44.04 24.21 -68.50
CA LYS A 262 -42.76 24.94 -68.39
C LYS A 262 -42.85 26.12 -67.41
N ILE A 263 -43.94 26.90 -67.46
CA ILE A 263 -44.19 27.99 -66.50
C ILE A 263 -44.34 27.44 -65.09
N GLN A 264 -45.11 26.34 -64.90
CA GLN A 264 -45.26 25.72 -63.58
C GLN A 264 -43.94 25.17 -63.04
N ALA A 265 -43.14 24.51 -63.88
CA ALA A 265 -41.82 24.03 -63.49
C ALA A 265 -40.89 25.19 -63.09
N ALA A 266 -40.85 26.27 -63.89
CA ALA A 266 -40.04 27.45 -63.57
C ALA A 266 -40.54 28.18 -62.33
N ALA A 267 -41.85 28.28 -62.11
CA ALA A 267 -42.45 28.85 -60.92
C ALA A 267 -42.09 28.04 -59.66
N ALA A 268 -42.13 26.71 -59.74
CA ALA A 268 -41.72 25.83 -58.64
C ALA A 268 -40.21 25.98 -58.32
N GLN A 269 -39.36 26.12 -59.35
CA GLN A 269 -37.93 26.39 -59.16
C GLN A 269 -37.67 27.75 -58.49
N LEU A 270 -38.40 28.78 -58.91
CA LEU A 270 -38.33 30.11 -58.30
C LEU A 270 -38.77 30.08 -56.83
N GLU A 271 -39.87 29.39 -56.53
CA GLU A 271 -40.37 29.25 -55.16
C GLU A 271 -39.37 28.48 -54.28
N GLN A 272 -38.79 27.40 -54.80
CA GLN A 272 -37.74 26.66 -54.10
C GLN A 272 -36.50 27.52 -53.82
N ALA A 273 -36.05 28.31 -54.80
CA ALA A 273 -34.92 29.21 -54.64
C ALA A 273 -35.20 30.31 -53.59
N LYS A 274 -36.41 30.90 -53.62
CA LYS A 274 -36.86 31.88 -52.61
C LYS A 274 -36.96 31.27 -51.22
N ALA A 275 -37.51 30.06 -51.10
CA ALA A 275 -37.59 29.33 -49.83
C ALA A 275 -36.19 29.00 -49.27
N ASN A 276 -35.22 28.67 -50.13
CA ASN A 276 -33.84 28.43 -49.71
C ASN A 276 -33.16 29.73 -49.24
N LEU A 277 -33.35 30.85 -49.93
CA LEU A 277 -32.87 32.16 -49.48
C LEU A 277 -33.50 32.56 -48.14
N ALA A 278 -34.82 32.36 -47.98
CA ALA A 278 -35.54 32.65 -46.75
C ALA A 278 -35.02 31.85 -45.55
N LYS A 279 -34.69 30.55 -45.76
CA LYS A 279 -34.06 29.70 -44.74
C LYS A 279 -32.68 30.21 -44.31
N LEU A 280 -31.91 30.77 -45.23
CA LEU A 280 -30.57 31.31 -44.95
C LEU A 280 -30.62 32.69 -44.29
N THR A 281 -31.63 33.50 -44.60
CA THR A 281 -31.80 34.83 -44.01
C THR A 281 -32.44 34.80 -42.63
N ASN A 282 -33.16 33.74 -42.28
CA ASN A 282 -33.71 33.58 -40.95
C ASN A 282 -32.58 33.20 -39.98
N PRO A 283 -32.25 34.07 -38.99
CA PRO A 283 -31.26 33.73 -37.99
C PRO A 283 -31.72 32.53 -37.15
N ALA A 284 -30.76 31.79 -36.59
CA ALA A 284 -31.04 30.71 -35.65
C ALA A 284 -31.98 31.23 -34.54
N THR A 285 -33.04 30.48 -34.24
CA THR A 285 -34.01 30.91 -33.24
C THR A 285 -33.39 30.85 -31.84
N ALA A 286 -33.98 31.56 -30.88
CA ALA A 286 -33.57 31.44 -29.48
C ALA A 286 -33.64 29.99 -28.98
N ALA A 287 -34.57 29.18 -29.51
CA ALA A 287 -34.68 27.76 -29.19
C ALA A 287 -33.49 26.95 -29.75
N ASP A 288 -33.04 27.24 -30.97
CA ASP A 288 -31.89 26.56 -31.58
C ASP A 288 -30.59 26.87 -30.84
N LEU A 289 -30.39 28.15 -30.47
CA LEU A 289 -29.24 28.57 -29.67
C LEU A 289 -29.28 27.96 -28.27
N ALA A 290 -30.46 27.88 -27.63
CA ALA A 290 -30.61 27.22 -26.34
C ALA A 290 -30.32 25.71 -26.42
N ALA A 291 -30.76 25.02 -27.48
CA ALA A 291 -30.47 23.61 -27.69
C ALA A 291 -28.96 23.36 -27.94
N ALA A 292 -28.31 24.24 -28.70
CA ALA A 292 -26.87 24.18 -28.93
C ALA A 292 -26.07 24.45 -27.64
N GLN A 293 -26.50 25.44 -26.84
CA GLN A 293 -25.90 25.73 -25.54
C GLN A 293 -26.07 24.54 -24.58
N ALA A 294 -27.27 23.94 -24.51
CA ALA A 294 -27.50 22.74 -23.71
C ALA A 294 -26.61 21.56 -24.14
N SER A 295 -26.33 21.45 -25.44
CA SER A 295 -25.39 20.43 -25.97
C SER A 295 -23.95 20.69 -25.51
N ILE A 296 -23.50 21.96 -25.48
CA ILE A 296 -22.20 22.34 -24.92
C ILE A 296 -22.14 22.00 -23.43
N ASP A 297 -23.18 22.36 -22.67
CA ASP A 297 -23.22 22.13 -21.22
C ASP A 297 -23.23 20.63 -20.89
N GLN A 298 -23.96 19.82 -21.67
CA GLN A 298 -23.95 18.36 -21.55
C GLN A 298 -22.55 17.78 -21.86
N ALA A 299 -21.90 18.24 -22.92
CA ALA A 299 -20.55 17.78 -23.29
C ALA A 299 -19.52 18.17 -22.22
N LYS A 300 -19.61 19.40 -21.69
CA LYS A 300 -18.77 19.87 -20.57
C LYS A 300 -19.02 19.08 -19.29
N ALA A 301 -20.28 18.77 -18.97
CA ALA A 301 -20.64 17.94 -17.83
C ALA A 301 -20.09 16.51 -17.96
N ASN A 302 -20.09 15.95 -19.18
CA ASN A 302 -19.49 14.65 -19.43
C ASN A 302 -17.97 14.68 -19.28
N LEU A 303 -17.31 15.70 -19.82
CA LEU A 303 -15.86 15.91 -19.63
C LEU A 303 -15.54 16.06 -18.13
N ALA A 304 -16.31 16.86 -17.40
CA ALA A 304 -16.13 17.06 -15.97
C ALA A 304 -16.30 15.77 -15.16
N LYS A 305 -17.26 14.89 -15.52
CA LYS A 305 -17.40 13.57 -14.89
C LYS A 305 -16.20 12.66 -15.11
N LEU A 306 -15.58 12.74 -16.30
CA LEU A 306 -14.40 11.95 -16.63
C LEU A 306 -13.13 12.49 -15.95
N THR A 307 -12.99 13.80 -15.84
CA THR A 307 -11.83 14.43 -15.20
C THR A 307 -11.99 14.62 -13.68
N ALA A 308 -13.17 14.36 -13.14
CA ALA A 308 -13.39 14.44 -11.71
C ALA A 308 -12.50 13.40 -11.01
N PRO A 309 -11.73 13.79 -9.98
CA PRO A 309 -11.05 12.82 -9.16
C PRO A 309 -12.07 11.82 -8.58
N ALA A 310 -11.64 10.58 -8.32
CA ALA A 310 -12.49 9.64 -7.60
C ALA A 310 -13.01 10.29 -6.33
N THR A 311 -14.22 9.92 -5.89
CA THR A 311 -14.82 10.59 -4.74
C THR A 311 -13.90 10.47 -3.53
N GLU A 312 -13.93 11.44 -2.62
CA GLU A 312 -13.12 11.38 -1.39
C GLU A 312 -13.34 10.05 -0.64
N THR A 313 -14.56 9.51 -0.70
CA THR A 313 -14.91 8.19 -0.18
C THR A 313 -14.16 7.05 -0.87
N ASP A 314 -14.04 7.07 -2.21
CA ASP A 314 -13.29 6.05 -2.96
C ASP A 314 -11.80 6.09 -2.61
N ILE A 315 -11.24 7.30 -2.51
CA ILE A 315 -9.84 7.50 -2.09
C ILE A 315 -9.65 6.96 -0.66
N ALA A 316 -10.54 7.30 0.27
CA ALA A 316 -10.48 6.81 1.65
C ALA A 316 -10.56 5.26 1.73
N ILE A 317 -11.38 4.61 0.90
CA ILE A 317 -11.44 3.15 0.82
C ILE A 317 -10.10 2.57 0.32
N GLN A 318 -9.48 3.16 -0.70
CA GLN A 318 -8.18 2.70 -1.19
C GLN A 318 -7.05 2.99 -0.20
N GLU A 319 -7.09 4.11 0.53
CA GLU A 319 -6.13 4.43 1.59
C GLU A 319 -6.25 3.46 2.77
N ALA A 320 -7.48 3.07 3.14
CA ALA A 320 -7.71 2.01 4.12
C ALA A 320 -7.15 0.66 3.64
N ALA A 321 -7.28 0.33 2.34
CA ALA A 321 -6.71 -0.89 1.78
C ALA A 321 -5.17 -0.88 1.79
N VAL A 322 -4.53 0.28 1.54
CA VAL A 322 -3.08 0.46 1.70
C VAL A 322 -2.68 0.26 3.15
N THR A 323 -3.38 0.90 4.08
CA THR A 323 -3.11 0.77 5.53
C THR A 323 -3.21 -0.69 5.99
N GLN A 324 -4.21 -1.43 5.50
CA GLN A 324 -4.36 -2.86 5.77
C GLN A 324 -3.21 -3.69 5.19
N ALA A 325 -2.76 -3.39 3.97
CA ALA A 325 -1.64 -4.08 3.34
C ALA A 325 -0.30 -3.76 4.03
N GLU A 326 -0.09 -2.53 4.48
CA GLU A 326 1.07 -2.12 5.29
C GLU A 326 1.11 -2.88 6.61
N ALA A 327 -0.04 -3.02 7.29
CA ALA A 327 -0.14 -3.83 8.50
C ALA A 327 0.21 -5.30 8.25
N ALA A 328 -0.21 -5.86 7.10
CA ALA A 328 0.14 -7.23 6.71
C ALA A 328 1.65 -7.39 6.42
N VAL A 329 2.28 -6.41 5.75
CA VAL A 329 3.74 -6.37 5.57
C VAL A 329 4.43 -6.33 6.92
N LYS A 330 3.99 -5.44 7.83
CA LYS A 330 4.58 -5.31 9.15
C LYS A 330 4.48 -6.59 9.97
N GLN A 331 3.34 -7.28 9.90
CA GLN A 331 3.17 -8.57 10.57
C GLN A 331 4.11 -9.64 9.99
N ALA A 332 4.27 -9.69 8.66
CA ALA A 332 5.17 -10.65 8.02
C ALA A 332 6.64 -10.36 8.36
N GLU A 333 7.04 -9.08 8.41
CA GLU A 333 8.37 -8.66 8.89
C GLU A 333 8.62 -9.08 10.33
N LEU A 334 7.66 -8.85 11.24
CA LEU A 334 7.80 -9.24 12.65
C LEU A 334 7.94 -10.76 12.78
N ASN A 335 7.15 -11.53 12.05
CA ASN A 335 7.27 -12.99 12.07
C ASN A 335 8.64 -13.46 11.56
N LEU A 336 9.17 -12.80 10.51
CA LEU A 336 10.51 -13.08 9.98
C LEU A 336 11.61 -12.70 10.98
N GLU A 337 11.48 -11.57 11.67
CA GLU A 337 12.41 -11.16 12.73
C GLU A 337 12.41 -12.17 13.89
N GLN A 338 11.22 -12.61 14.30
CA GLN A 338 10.99 -13.62 15.34
C GLN A 338 11.48 -15.02 14.96
N ALA A 339 11.84 -15.27 13.69
CA ALA A 339 12.46 -16.51 13.25
C ALA A 339 13.90 -16.67 13.76
N THR A 340 14.52 -15.59 14.23
CA THR A 340 15.84 -15.62 14.87
C THR A 340 15.68 -15.39 16.37
N LEU A 341 16.06 -16.38 17.18
CA LEU A 341 16.08 -16.24 18.63
C LEU A 341 17.31 -15.41 19.03
N ARG A 342 17.08 -14.29 19.71
CA ARG A 342 18.14 -13.38 20.17
C ARG A 342 18.17 -13.28 21.70
N ALA A 343 19.35 -13.05 22.25
CA ALA A 343 19.52 -12.81 23.68
C ALA A 343 18.96 -11.43 24.09
N PRO A 344 18.06 -11.31 25.08
CA PRO A 344 17.55 -10.02 25.53
C PRO A 344 18.57 -9.23 26.38
N PHE A 345 19.52 -9.90 27.01
CA PHE A 345 20.61 -9.30 27.79
C PHE A 345 21.91 -10.12 27.62
N ALA A 346 23.03 -9.60 28.12
CA ALA A 346 24.31 -10.31 28.09
C ALA A 346 24.39 -11.30 29.27
N GLY A 347 24.80 -12.55 29.03
CA GLY A 347 24.76 -13.59 30.06
C GLY A 347 25.44 -14.89 29.65
N LEU A 348 25.24 -15.92 30.46
CA LEU A 348 25.75 -17.29 30.23
C LEU A 348 24.60 -18.21 29.80
N VAL A 349 24.83 -18.98 28.74
CA VAL A 349 23.88 -20.00 28.29
C VAL A 349 23.96 -21.22 29.21
N THR A 350 22.91 -21.51 29.96
CA THR A 350 22.88 -22.63 30.92
C THR A 350 22.47 -23.93 30.25
N ASP A 351 21.38 -23.91 29.47
CA ASP A 351 20.86 -25.07 28.77
C ASP A 351 20.43 -24.73 27.34
N VAL A 352 20.67 -25.66 26.42
CA VAL A 352 20.25 -25.58 25.02
C VAL A 352 19.39 -26.81 24.75
N SER A 353 18.08 -26.64 24.73
CA SER A 353 17.11 -27.73 24.65
C SER A 353 16.64 -28.02 23.21
N ILE A 354 17.29 -27.43 22.20
CA ILE A 354 16.95 -27.55 20.78
C ILE A 354 18.11 -28.12 19.95
N VAL A 355 17.77 -28.80 18.85
CA VAL A 355 18.75 -29.34 17.89
C VAL A 355 18.38 -28.96 16.46
N PRO A 356 19.36 -28.79 15.55
CA PRO A 356 19.06 -28.61 14.13
C PRO A 356 18.15 -29.72 13.61
N GLY A 357 17.08 -29.36 12.91
CA GLY A 357 16.04 -30.26 12.41
C GLY A 357 14.87 -30.50 13.37
N SER A 358 14.94 -30.06 14.63
CA SER A 358 13.79 -30.16 15.55
C SER A 358 12.70 -29.13 15.24
N GLN A 359 11.44 -29.50 15.45
CA GLN A 359 10.31 -28.58 15.36
C GLN A 359 10.06 -27.91 16.71
N VAL A 360 9.92 -26.58 16.70
CA VAL A 360 9.72 -25.76 17.90
C VAL A 360 8.47 -24.90 17.76
N ASN A 361 7.89 -24.50 18.90
CA ASN A 361 6.75 -23.59 18.98
C ASN A 361 6.93 -22.62 20.17
N ALA A 362 6.04 -21.63 20.28
CA ALA A 362 6.09 -20.60 21.32
C ALA A 362 5.99 -21.10 22.76
N ALA A 363 5.44 -22.30 22.97
CA ALA A 363 5.28 -22.89 24.30
C ALA A 363 6.51 -23.69 24.76
N THR A 364 7.46 -23.99 23.86
CA THR A 364 8.59 -24.86 24.18
C THR A 364 9.84 -24.03 24.44
N PRO A 365 10.41 -24.07 25.65
CA PRO A 365 11.69 -23.42 25.95
C PRO A 365 12.79 -23.94 25.03
N ALA A 366 13.53 -23.03 24.40
CA ALA A 366 14.60 -23.37 23.48
C ALA A 366 15.98 -23.25 24.13
N ILE A 367 16.25 -22.11 24.77
CA ILE A 367 17.55 -21.79 25.37
C ILE A 367 17.33 -21.10 26.71
N SER A 368 18.02 -21.53 27.76
CA SER A 368 18.01 -20.85 29.06
C SER A 368 19.22 -19.95 29.20
N LEU A 369 18.98 -18.67 29.51
CA LEU A 369 20.00 -17.64 29.66
C LEU A 369 20.01 -17.13 31.10
N MET A 370 21.19 -17.09 31.70
CA MET A 370 21.42 -16.63 33.07
C MET A 370 22.24 -15.35 33.06
N ASP A 371 21.79 -14.32 33.77
CA ASP A 371 22.59 -13.12 34.03
C ASP A 371 23.64 -13.44 35.09
N VAL A 372 24.91 -13.33 34.71
CA VAL A 372 26.07 -13.59 35.58
C VAL A 372 26.72 -12.31 36.10
N SER A 373 26.16 -11.13 35.77
CA SER A 373 26.69 -9.83 36.21
C SER A 373 26.44 -9.56 37.70
N THR A 374 25.33 -10.08 38.23
CA THR A 374 24.97 -10.02 39.64
C THR A 374 24.52 -11.40 40.11
N MET A 375 25.19 -11.94 41.12
CA MET A 375 24.84 -13.20 41.77
C MET A 375 24.56 -12.94 43.24
N HIS A 376 23.55 -13.60 43.79
CA HIS A 376 23.23 -13.53 45.21
C HIS A 376 23.34 -14.92 45.84
N VAL A 377 23.66 -14.95 47.12
CA VAL A 377 23.72 -16.19 47.90
C VAL A 377 22.47 -16.29 48.75
N LYS A 378 21.62 -17.26 48.44
CA LYS A 378 20.44 -17.57 49.23
C LYS A 378 20.86 -18.47 50.39
N MET A 379 21.03 -17.86 51.56
CA MET A 379 21.39 -18.58 52.79
C MET A 379 20.14 -18.88 53.62
N LEU A 380 20.01 -20.13 54.08
CA LEU A 380 18.97 -20.53 55.02
C LEU A 380 19.50 -20.29 56.44
N LEU A 381 18.82 -19.42 57.19
CA LEU A 381 19.13 -19.16 58.60
C LEU A 381 18.06 -19.82 59.49
N ASN A 382 18.49 -20.31 60.65
CA ASN A 382 17.56 -20.80 61.66
C ASN A 382 16.74 -19.62 62.23
N GLU A 383 15.51 -19.90 62.66
CA GLU A 383 14.59 -18.91 63.23
C GLU A 383 15.16 -18.15 64.44
N ASN A 384 16.03 -18.80 65.23
CA ASN A 384 16.71 -18.15 66.35
C ASN A 384 17.82 -17.18 65.90
N ASP A 385 18.43 -17.44 64.74
CA ASP A 385 19.57 -16.68 64.22
C ASP A 385 19.11 -15.53 63.30
N VAL A 386 17.99 -15.69 62.59
CA VAL A 386 17.42 -14.63 61.71
C VAL A 386 17.03 -13.38 62.49
N VAL A 387 16.61 -13.51 63.76
CA VAL A 387 16.28 -12.35 64.64
C VAL A 387 17.49 -11.43 64.85
N ARG A 388 18.72 -11.95 64.71
CA ARG A 388 19.97 -11.20 64.91
C ARG A 388 20.56 -10.69 63.61
N ALA A 389 20.07 -11.16 62.45
CA ALA A 389 20.50 -10.72 61.14
C ALA A 389 19.97 -9.31 60.84
N LYS A 390 20.81 -8.46 60.23
CA LYS A 390 20.44 -7.09 59.83
C LYS A 390 20.89 -6.82 58.40
N LEU A 391 20.10 -6.03 57.67
CA LEU A 391 20.47 -5.52 56.36
C LEU A 391 21.80 -4.77 56.42
N GLY A 392 22.66 -4.99 55.43
CA GLY A 392 23.99 -4.40 55.32
C GLY A 392 25.08 -5.05 56.16
N GLN A 393 24.79 -6.12 56.93
CA GLN A 393 25.82 -6.83 57.68
C GLN A 393 26.84 -7.48 56.72
N PRO A 394 28.16 -7.33 56.96
CA PRO A 394 29.17 -7.96 56.13
C PRO A 394 29.12 -9.48 56.32
N VAL A 395 29.18 -10.21 55.21
CA VAL A 395 29.24 -11.67 55.18
C VAL A 395 30.52 -12.12 54.49
N GLN A 396 31.13 -13.18 55.00
CA GLN A 396 32.25 -13.83 54.35
C GLN A 396 31.75 -15.14 53.74
N LEU A 397 31.99 -15.28 52.44
CA LEU A 397 31.54 -16.40 51.62
C LEU A 397 32.75 -17.26 51.28
N SER A 398 32.61 -18.56 51.45
CA SER A 398 33.56 -19.58 51.02
C SER A 398 32.82 -20.66 50.26
N ILE A 399 33.41 -21.19 49.18
CA ILE A 399 32.85 -22.31 48.42
C ILE A 399 33.63 -23.55 48.81
N ASP A 400 32.93 -24.60 49.26
CA ASP A 400 33.56 -25.85 49.71
C ASP A 400 34.44 -26.48 48.61
N SER A 401 33.98 -26.39 47.35
CA SER A 401 34.72 -26.84 46.17
C SER A 401 35.95 -25.98 45.80
N LEU A 402 36.11 -24.78 46.40
CA LEU A 402 37.19 -23.83 46.12
C LEU A 402 37.73 -23.21 47.44
N PRO A 403 38.60 -23.93 48.18
CA PRO A 403 39.03 -23.52 49.54
C PRO A 403 39.78 -22.19 49.60
N ASP A 404 40.47 -21.82 48.51
CA ASP A 404 41.23 -20.56 48.41
C ASP A 404 40.36 -19.38 47.94
N TRP A 405 39.12 -19.63 47.54
CA TRP A 405 38.19 -18.57 47.13
C TRP A 405 37.42 -18.05 48.34
N GLN A 406 37.64 -16.77 48.66
CA GLN A 406 36.89 -16.05 49.66
C GLN A 406 36.35 -14.76 49.06
N ALA A 407 35.05 -14.54 49.18
CA ALA A 407 34.41 -13.30 48.79
C ALA A 407 33.74 -12.66 50.00
N THR A 408 33.68 -11.33 50.02
CA THR A 408 32.92 -10.57 51.00
C THR A 408 31.68 -10.01 50.35
N GLY A 409 30.53 -10.16 51.00
CA GLY A 409 29.26 -9.56 50.58
C GLY A 409 28.61 -8.79 51.73
N ALA A 410 27.39 -8.32 51.50
CA ALA A 410 26.54 -7.78 52.54
C ALA A 410 25.14 -8.40 52.47
N VAL A 411 24.43 -8.46 53.60
CA VAL A 411 23.03 -8.90 53.64
C VAL A 411 22.15 -7.87 52.92
N ASP A 412 21.70 -8.19 51.72
CA ASP A 412 20.88 -7.30 50.88
C ASP A 412 19.39 -7.39 51.19
N TYR A 413 18.88 -8.60 51.44
CA TYR A 413 17.47 -8.86 51.70
C TYR A 413 17.30 -9.99 52.73
N ILE A 414 16.30 -9.85 53.61
CA ILE A 414 15.87 -10.88 54.57
C ILE A 414 14.42 -11.20 54.24
N ALA A 415 14.16 -12.42 53.80
CA ALA A 415 12.80 -12.88 53.52
C ALA A 415 11.97 -12.91 54.83
N PRO A 416 10.71 -12.46 54.79
CA PRO A 416 9.83 -12.41 55.95
C PRO A 416 9.40 -13.79 56.45
#